data_AF-A0A8K0M9Q2-F1
#
_entry.id   AF-A0A8K0M9Q2-F1
#
_cell.length_a   1.000
_cell.length_b   1.000
_cell.length_c   1.000
_cell.angle_alpha   90.00
_cell.angle_beta   90.00
_cell.angle_gamma   90.00
#
_symmetry.space_group_name_H-M   'P 1'
#
loop_
_entity.id
_entity.type
_entity.pdbx_description
1 polymer ?
#
loop_
_entity_poly.entity_id
_entity_poly.type
_entity_poly.pdbx_seq_one_letter_code
_entity_poly.pdbx_strand_id
1 'polypeptide(L)'
;MPLLVAAAFLAFYSLYLFLLPKPIPGVPYNKDATRSIMGDIPSFLENQKQGISLWRWVASQCETLQSPIIQLWVRPLSRPVVVVADFREAEDVSMRRSKEFDRANSLDHIFGPLFSQFHKLIKSNDALYKRQRK
;
A
#
# COMPACT_ATOMS: atom_id res chain seq x y z
N MET A 1 -38.49 15.44 13.10
CA MET A 1 -37.24 16.15 12.79
C MET A 1 -36.01 15.63 13.56
N PRO A 2 -35.96 15.58 14.91
CA PRO A 2 -34.73 15.18 15.62
C PRO A 2 -34.31 13.73 15.38
N LEU A 3 -35.27 12.82 15.20
CA LEU A 3 -35.00 11.40 14.95
C LEU A 3 -34.36 11.15 13.57
N LEU A 4 -34.75 11.91 12.56
CA LEU A 4 -34.13 11.84 11.22
C LEU A 4 -32.70 12.39 11.23
N VAL A 5 -32.47 13.48 11.99
CA VAL A 5 -31.13 14.05 12.16
C VAL A 5 -30.21 13.06 12.89
N ALA A 6 -30.68 12.46 13.99
CA ALA A 6 -29.91 11.45 14.72
C ALA A 6 -29.59 10.22 13.85
N ALA A 7 -30.58 9.74 13.07
CA ALA A 7 -30.38 8.64 12.13
C ALA A 7 -29.33 8.97 11.05
N ALA A 8 -29.36 10.19 10.50
CA ALA A 8 -28.36 10.65 9.54
C ALA A 8 -26.95 10.68 10.14
N PHE A 9 -26.79 11.23 11.36
CA PHE A 9 -25.51 11.23 12.06
C PHE A 9 -24.96 9.82 12.29
N LEU A 10 -25.80 8.90 12.75
CA LEU A 10 -25.42 7.49 12.95
C LEU A 10 -25.01 6.84 11.63
N ALA A 11 -25.73 7.10 10.53
CA ALA A 11 -25.39 6.58 9.21
C ALA A 11 -24.04 7.11 8.71
N PHE A 12 -23.79 8.42 8.81
CA PHE A 12 -22.50 9.00 8.41
C PHE A 12 -21.35 8.51 9.29
N TYR A 13 -21.57 8.39 10.60
CA TYR A 13 -20.53 7.89 11.51
C TYR A 13 -20.21 6.41 11.25
N SER A 14 -21.22 5.59 11.00
CA SER A 14 -21.03 4.17 10.63
C SER A 14 -20.30 4.03 9.30
N LEU A 15 -20.64 4.86 8.31
CA LEU A 15 -19.93 4.91 7.03
C LEU A 15 -18.47 5.34 7.22
N TYR A 16 -18.21 6.36 8.04
CA TYR A 16 -16.86 6.79 8.37
C TYR A 16 -16.04 5.63 8.96
N LEU A 17 -16.56 4.94 9.98
CA LEU A 17 -15.91 3.78 10.59
C LEU A 17 -15.69 2.64 9.60
N PHE A 18 -16.62 2.42 8.67
CA PHE A 18 -16.49 1.39 7.64
C PHE A 18 -15.35 1.69 6.65
N LEU A 19 -15.14 2.97 6.33
CA LEU A 19 -14.13 3.47 5.41
C LEU A 19 -12.73 3.60 6.05
N LEU A 20 -12.62 3.46 7.37
CA LEU A 20 -11.33 3.51 8.05
C LEU A 20 -10.40 2.36 7.60
N PRO A 21 -9.09 2.61 7.55
CA PRO A 21 -8.09 1.59 7.25
C PRO A 21 -8.19 0.37 8.17
N LYS A 22 -8.20 -0.84 7.57
CA LYS A 22 -8.30 -2.11 8.30
C LYS A 22 -6.94 -2.83 8.28
N PRO A 23 -6.27 -2.99 9.44
CA PRO A 23 -4.96 -3.63 9.52
C PRO A 23 -5.00 -5.13 9.25
N ILE A 24 -3.94 -5.66 8.64
CA ILE A 24 -3.65 -7.10 8.61
C ILE A 24 -3.15 -7.49 10.01
N PRO A 25 -3.78 -8.48 10.68
CA PRO A 25 -3.31 -8.96 11.98
C PRO A 25 -1.88 -9.48 11.91
N GLY A 26 -1.08 -9.17 12.94
CA GLY A 26 0.30 -9.65 13.05
C GLY A 26 1.36 -8.85 12.29
N VAL A 27 0.96 -7.86 11.46
CA VAL A 27 1.91 -6.96 10.78
C VAL A 27 1.93 -5.59 11.47
N PRO A 28 3.08 -5.12 12.00
CA PRO A 28 3.20 -3.81 12.65
C PRO A 28 2.81 -2.64 11.74
N TYR A 29 2.25 -1.59 12.34
CA TYR A 29 1.81 -0.39 11.65
C TYR A 29 1.73 0.81 12.59
N ASN A 30 1.69 2.01 12.02
CA ASN A 30 1.41 3.22 12.77
C ASN A 30 -0.06 3.26 13.22
N LYS A 31 -0.32 3.19 14.53
CA LYS A 31 -1.68 3.17 15.09
C LYS A 31 -2.52 4.36 14.66
N ASP A 32 -1.90 5.52 14.45
CA ASP A 32 -2.60 6.73 14.01
C ASP A 32 -3.12 6.64 12.57
N ALA A 33 -2.50 5.82 11.72
CA ALA A 33 -2.96 5.61 10.34
C ALA A 33 -4.37 5.02 10.28
N THR A 34 -4.78 4.24 11.28
CA THR A 34 -6.15 3.65 11.34
C THR A 34 -7.23 4.62 11.82
N ARG A 35 -6.85 5.82 12.26
CA ARG A 35 -7.76 6.85 12.77
C ARG A 35 -8.20 7.85 11.69
N SER A 36 -7.67 7.72 10.48
CA SER A 36 -7.95 8.63 9.37
C SER A 36 -8.14 7.87 8.07
N ILE A 37 -9.09 8.32 7.25
CA ILE A 37 -9.29 7.81 5.87
C ILE A 37 -8.03 8.02 5.01
N MET A 38 -7.21 9.03 5.35
CA MET A 38 -5.97 9.34 4.64
C MET A 38 -4.79 8.45 5.06
N GLY A 39 -4.96 7.58 6.06
CA GLY A 39 -3.89 6.66 6.46
C GLY A 39 -2.61 7.39 6.86
N ASP A 40 -1.48 6.98 6.27
CA ASP A 40 -0.16 7.53 6.53
C ASP A 40 0.19 8.75 5.67
N ILE A 41 -0.69 9.14 4.71
CA ILE A 41 -0.42 10.23 3.77
C ILE A 41 -0.08 11.55 4.48
N PRO A 42 -0.80 11.99 5.53
CA PRO A 42 -0.46 13.24 6.21
C PRO A 42 0.93 13.21 6.85
N SER A 43 1.28 12.10 7.52
CA SER A 43 2.60 11.91 8.13
C SER A 43 3.72 11.96 7.09
N PHE A 44 3.50 11.33 5.93
CA PHE A 44 4.44 11.41 4.82
C PHE A 44 4.57 12.86 4.30
N LEU A 45 3.47 13.57 4.08
CA LEU A 45 3.49 14.95 3.57
C LEU A 45 4.20 15.92 4.52
N GLU A 46 4.06 15.74 5.83
CA GLU A 46 4.79 16.53 6.83
C GLU A 46 6.31 16.35 6.72
N ASN A 47 6.77 15.11 6.54
CA ASN A 47 8.17 14.78 6.34
C ASN A 47 8.68 15.24 4.97
N GLN A 48 7.84 15.17 3.93
CA GLN A 48 8.19 15.63 2.59
C GLN A 48 8.48 17.14 2.54
N LYS A 49 7.78 17.95 3.35
CA LYS A 49 8.09 19.39 3.50
C LYS A 49 9.51 19.66 4.01
N GLN A 50 10.12 18.68 4.67
CA GLN A 50 11.50 18.73 5.14
C GLN A 50 12.50 18.14 4.11
N GLY A 51 12.04 17.82 2.89
CA GLY A 51 12.86 17.26 1.82
C GLY A 51 13.09 15.75 1.92
N ILE A 52 12.35 15.04 2.79
CA ILE A 52 12.48 13.59 2.95
C ILE A 52 11.78 12.88 1.79
N SER A 53 12.51 12.03 1.07
CA SER A 53 11.94 11.20 0.00
C SER A 53 11.02 10.11 0.56
N LEU A 54 10.07 9.63 -0.26
CA LEU A 54 9.17 8.55 0.13
C LEU A 54 9.94 7.33 0.67
N TRP A 55 10.99 6.89 0.00
CA TRP A 55 11.74 5.70 0.41
C TRP A 55 12.49 5.89 1.72
N ARG A 56 13.03 7.10 1.97
CA ARG A 56 13.65 7.42 3.27
C ARG A 56 12.62 7.47 4.39
N TRP A 57 11.43 8.01 4.12
CA TRP A 57 10.33 8.01 5.07
C TRP A 57 9.84 6.58 5.37
N VAL A 58 9.69 5.72 4.36
CA VAL A 58 9.34 4.30 4.57
C VAL A 58 10.39 3.61 5.43
N ALA A 59 11.68 3.83 5.16
CA ALA A 59 12.76 3.27 5.98
C ALA A 59 12.66 3.71 7.45
N SER A 60 12.38 5.00 7.70
CA SER A 60 12.21 5.49 9.08
C SER A 60 10.98 4.91 9.78
N GLN A 61 9.93 4.52 9.03
CA GLN A 61 8.79 3.79 9.62
C GLN A 61 9.20 2.38 10.08
N CYS A 62 10.01 1.67 9.30
CA CYS A 62 10.54 0.37 9.69
C CYS A 62 11.41 0.47 10.96
N GLU A 63 12.26 1.50 11.05
CA GLU A 63 13.09 1.78 12.23
C GLU A 63 12.23 2.10 13.46
N THR A 64 11.23 2.99 13.30
CA THR A 64 10.33 3.39 14.39
C THR A 64 9.51 2.22 14.93
N LEU A 65 9.03 1.35 14.04
CA LEU A 65 8.26 0.16 14.41
C LEU A 65 9.14 -1.02 14.81
N GLN A 66 10.47 -0.87 14.76
CA GLN A 66 11.47 -1.90 15.04
C GLN A 66 11.16 -3.23 14.32
N SER A 67 10.72 -3.13 13.06
CA SER A 67 10.27 -4.30 12.30
C SER A 67 10.71 -4.20 10.84
N PRO A 68 11.30 -5.27 10.26
CA PRO A 68 11.63 -5.34 8.85
C PRO A 68 10.39 -5.59 7.96
N ILE A 69 9.24 -5.88 8.55
CA ILE A 69 7.95 -6.01 7.87
C ILE A 69 6.92 -5.08 8.51
N ILE A 70 6.35 -4.19 7.73
CA ILE A 70 5.35 -3.22 8.19
C ILE A 70 4.21 -3.10 7.18
N GLN A 71 3.10 -2.52 7.58
CA GLN A 71 2.02 -2.15 6.67
C GLN A 71 1.74 -0.64 6.72
N LEU A 72 1.47 -0.08 5.55
CA LEU A 72 1.26 1.35 5.32
C LEU A 72 0.01 1.62 4.48
N TRP A 73 -0.66 2.74 4.72
CA TRP A 73 -1.78 3.24 3.92
C TRP A 73 -1.38 4.53 3.21
N VAL A 74 -0.73 4.36 2.07
CA VAL A 74 -0.29 5.45 1.19
C VAL A 74 -1.30 5.79 0.09
N ARG A 75 -2.47 5.14 0.10
CA ARG A 75 -3.59 5.44 -0.81
C ARG A 75 -4.91 5.47 -0.02
N PRO A 76 -5.78 6.47 -0.21
CA PRO A 76 -7.06 6.52 0.48
C PRO A 76 -7.95 5.35 0.07
N LEU A 77 -8.76 4.86 1.00
CA LEU A 77 -9.78 3.82 0.77
C LEU A 77 -9.22 2.53 0.12
N SER A 78 -7.95 2.21 0.40
CA SER A 78 -7.29 1.03 -0.16
C SER A 78 -6.93 0.00 0.91
N ARG A 79 -6.59 -1.20 0.44
CA ARG A 79 -5.88 -2.18 1.27
C ARG A 79 -4.50 -1.62 1.65
N PRO A 80 -3.96 -2.04 2.80
CA PRO A 80 -2.60 -1.69 3.18
C PRO A 80 -1.59 -2.22 2.17
N VAL A 81 -0.49 -1.48 2.01
CA VAL A 81 0.72 -1.95 1.35
C VAL A 81 1.62 -2.57 2.41
N VAL A 82 2.01 -3.83 2.23
CA VAL A 82 3.01 -4.48 3.08
C VAL A 82 4.40 -4.17 2.53
N VAL A 83 5.25 -3.62 3.36
CA VAL A 83 6.65 -3.32 3.06
C VAL A 83 7.52 -4.40 3.70
N VAL A 84 8.41 -4.98 2.91
CA VAL A 84 9.45 -5.89 3.36
C VAL A 84 10.80 -5.20 3.13
N ALA A 85 11.45 -4.82 4.22
CA ALA A 85 12.73 -4.11 4.22
C ALA A 85 13.94 -5.04 4.43
N ASP A 86 13.72 -6.32 4.78
CA ASP A 86 14.79 -7.31 4.81
C ASP A 86 15.23 -7.67 3.38
N PHE A 87 16.52 -7.52 3.11
CA PHE A 87 17.08 -7.73 1.78
C PHE A 87 16.94 -9.18 1.28
N ARG A 88 17.18 -10.18 2.14
CA ARG A 88 17.17 -11.59 1.75
C ARG A 88 15.77 -12.05 1.44
N GLU A 89 14.80 -11.65 2.26
CA GLU A 89 13.39 -11.93 2.04
C GLU A 89 12.86 -11.21 0.79
N ALA A 90 13.22 -9.93 0.60
CA ALA A 90 12.81 -9.19 -0.59
C ALA A 90 13.38 -9.80 -1.88
N GLU A 91 14.64 -10.23 -1.86
CA GLU A 91 15.27 -10.94 -2.98
C GLU A 91 14.57 -12.29 -3.25
N ASP A 92 14.32 -13.07 -2.21
CA ASP A 92 13.65 -14.37 -2.32
C ASP A 92 12.25 -14.25 -2.92
N VAL A 93 11.45 -13.31 -2.40
CA VAL A 93 10.13 -12.97 -2.93
C VAL A 93 10.20 -12.58 -4.41
N SER A 94 11.15 -11.71 -4.77
CA SER A 94 11.25 -11.15 -6.11
C SER A 94 11.77 -12.15 -7.15
N MET A 95 12.69 -13.03 -6.75
CA MET A 95 13.44 -13.89 -7.68
C MET A 95 12.96 -15.33 -7.70
N ARG A 96 12.51 -15.86 -6.54
CA ARG A 96 12.29 -17.29 -6.32
C ARG A 96 10.82 -17.65 -6.10
N ARG A 97 9.99 -16.71 -5.61
CA ARG A 97 8.58 -16.96 -5.24
C ARG A 97 7.54 -16.36 -6.20
N SER A 98 7.84 -16.33 -7.50
CA SER A 98 6.95 -15.77 -8.54
C SER A 98 5.59 -16.48 -8.70
N LYS A 99 5.41 -17.65 -8.09
CA LYS A 99 4.11 -18.36 -8.02
C LYS A 99 3.21 -17.85 -6.90
N GLU A 100 3.80 -17.24 -5.87
CA GLU A 100 3.10 -16.69 -4.70
C GLU A 100 2.90 -15.18 -4.84
N PHE A 101 3.90 -14.50 -5.41
CA PHE A 101 3.89 -13.07 -5.64
C PHE A 101 4.11 -12.78 -7.12
N ASP A 102 3.35 -11.84 -7.67
CA ASP A 102 3.57 -11.34 -9.03
C ASP A 102 3.58 -9.81 -9.04
N ARG A 103 4.02 -9.23 -10.16
CA ARG A 103 4.16 -7.77 -10.33
C ARG A 103 2.84 -7.07 -10.02
N ALA A 104 2.86 -5.94 -9.31
CA ALA A 104 1.64 -5.21 -8.99
C ALA A 104 1.06 -4.48 -10.21
N ASN A 105 -0.27 -4.42 -10.33
CA ASN A 105 -0.98 -3.58 -11.31
C ASN A 105 -0.94 -2.09 -10.95
N SER A 106 -0.23 -1.74 -9.87
CA SER A 106 -0.20 -0.38 -9.32
C SER A 106 0.41 0.63 -10.29
N LEU A 107 1.09 0.20 -11.34
CA LEU A 107 1.68 1.09 -12.34
C LEU A 107 0.99 1.00 -13.71
N ASP A 108 -0.03 0.15 -13.86
CA ASP A 108 -0.75 -0.03 -15.13
C ASP A 108 -1.42 1.25 -15.60
N HIS A 109 -1.97 2.03 -14.67
CA HIS A 109 -2.61 3.31 -15.00
C HIS A 109 -1.62 4.39 -15.46
N ILE A 110 -0.33 4.26 -15.11
CA ILE A 110 0.72 5.20 -15.48
C ILE A 110 1.38 4.76 -16.78
N PHE A 111 1.88 3.53 -16.84
CA PHE A 111 2.65 3.05 -17.99
C PHE A 111 1.81 2.35 -19.04
N GLY A 112 0.64 1.79 -18.70
CA GLY A 112 -0.20 1.06 -19.66
C GLY A 112 -0.60 1.89 -20.88
N PRO A 113 -1.02 3.17 -20.72
CA PRO A 113 -1.36 4.03 -21.85
C PRO A 113 -0.18 4.39 -22.75
N LEU A 114 1.04 4.49 -22.19
CA LEU A 114 2.23 4.93 -22.92
C LEU A 114 3.03 3.76 -23.50
N PHE A 115 3.04 2.63 -22.79
CA PHE A 115 3.88 1.48 -23.05
C PHE A 115 3.12 0.20 -22.69
N SER A 116 2.14 -0.15 -23.51
CA SER A 116 1.27 -1.33 -23.30
C SER A 116 2.01 -2.66 -23.20
N GLN A 117 3.23 -2.74 -23.74
CA GLN A 117 4.11 -3.92 -23.68
C GLN A 117 5.31 -3.74 -22.74
N PHE A 118 5.28 -2.76 -21.84
CA PHE A 118 6.35 -2.55 -20.88
C PHE A 118 6.49 -3.79 -19.99
N HIS A 119 7.68 -4.39 -19.97
CA HIS A 119 7.93 -5.69 -19.31
C HIS A 119 7.51 -5.72 -17.83
N LYS A 120 7.56 -4.57 -17.13
CA LYS A 120 7.11 -4.48 -15.74
C LYS A 120 5.60 -4.63 -15.54
N LEU A 121 4.80 -4.42 -16.58
CA LEU A 121 3.35 -4.59 -16.57
C LEU A 121 2.93 -6.03 -16.95
N ILE A 122 3.84 -6.79 -17.57
CA ILE A 122 3.55 -8.15 -18.03
C ILE A 122 3.66 -9.13 -16.86
N LYS A 123 2.58 -9.86 -16.62
CA LYS A 123 2.48 -10.87 -15.57
C LYS A 123 3.31 -12.11 -15.88
N SER A 124 3.77 -12.79 -14.84
CA SER A 124 4.65 -13.94 -15.00
C SER A 124 3.95 -15.14 -15.65
N ASN A 125 2.62 -15.20 -15.60
CA ASN A 125 1.80 -16.22 -16.27
C ASN A 125 1.48 -15.90 -17.74
N ASP A 126 1.74 -14.68 -18.22
CA ASP A 126 1.43 -14.23 -19.58
C ASP A 126 2.29 -14.98 -20.63
N ALA A 127 1.69 -15.29 -21.78
CA ALA A 127 2.38 -15.91 -22.90
C ALA A 127 3.49 -15.00 -23.46
N LEU A 128 3.28 -13.68 -23.49
CA LEU A 128 4.28 -12.70 -23.92
C LEU A 128 5.50 -12.72 -23.01
N TYR A 129 5.29 -12.83 -21.69
CA TYR A 129 6.38 -12.96 -20.72
C TYR A 129 7.24 -14.19 -20.99
N LYS A 130 6.60 -15.35 -21.23
CA LYS A 130 7.29 -16.60 -21.54
C LYS A 130 8.07 -16.55 -22.87
N ARG A 131 7.55 -15.81 -23.86
CA ARG A 131 8.21 -15.65 -25.17
C ARG A 131 9.49 -14.80 -25.08
N GLN A 132 9.52 -13.80 -24.21
CA GLN A 132 10.66 -12.89 -24.05
C GLN A 132 11.84 -13.49 -23.24
N ARG A 133 11.64 -14.64 -22.58
CA ARG A 133 12.68 -15.32 -21.77
C ARG A 133 13.32 -16.52 -22.46
N LYS A 134 12.93 -16.81 -23.71
CA LYS A 134 13.61 -17.78 -24.58
C LYS A 134 14.72 -17.06 -25.34
#